data_AF-A0A955ZKW6-F1
#
_entry.id   AF-A0A955ZKW6-F1
#
_cell.length_a   1.000
_cell.length_b   1.000
_cell.length_c   1.000
_cell.angle_alpha   90.00
_cell.angle_beta   90.00
_cell.angle_gamma   90.00
#
_symmetry.space_group_name_H-M   'P 1'
#
loop_
_entity.id
_entity.type
_entity.pdbx_description
1 polymer ?
#
loop_
_entity_poly.entity_id
_entity_poly.type
_entity_poly.pdbx_seq_one_letter_code
_entity_poly.pdbx_strand_id
1 'polypeptide(L)'
;MTRTLLTLTALFPLWLGGCDLNEGPGEEIGETVDAIREGKSLDEIGDQADDVFQRRSSLEKRLDAVGDWLEARRKALADGTEELGDNAGQALDDIEQRMDKASKDLKDSGESVGEDIEQAIDDLETSMDELVVTPKEKKSGER
;
A
#
# COMPACT_ATOMS: atom_id res chain seq x y z
N MET A 1 -34.76 -20.19 54.36
CA MET A 1 -34.25 -19.00 53.66
C MET A 1 -33.19 -18.36 54.54
N THR A 2 -31.93 -18.38 54.13
CA THR A 2 -30.84 -17.54 54.66
C THR A 2 -29.70 -17.57 53.65
N ARG A 3 -29.55 -16.50 52.87
CA ARG A 3 -28.39 -16.29 51.97
C ARG A 3 -27.57 -15.14 52.57
N THR A 4 -26.30 -15.45 52.81
CA THR A 4 -25.30 -14.57 53.41
C THR A 4 -24.96 -13.43 52.46
N LEU A 5 -25.06 -12.21 52.98
CA LEU A 5 -24.62 -10.96 52.37
C LEU A 5 -23.09 -10.88 52.33
N LEU A 6 -22.54 -10.55 51.16
CA LEU A 6 -21.20 -9.99 51.01
C LEU A 6 -21.37 -8.63 50.34
N THR A 7 -21.39 -7.59 51.16
CA THR A 7 -21.37 -6.18 50.77
C THR A 7 -19.93 -5.79 50.44
N LEU A 8 -19.63 -5.58 49.15
CA LEU A 8 -18.40 -4.92 48.72
C LEU A 8 -18.72 -3.44 48.40
N THR A 9 -18.65 -2.62 49.44
CA THR A 9 -18.51 -1.16 49.29
C THR A 9 -17.10 -0.85 48.81
N ALA A 10 -16.96 -0.12 47.71
CA ALA A 10 -16.18 1.12 47.70
C ALA A 10 -16.21 1.84 46.35
N LEU A 11 -16.60 3.12 46.43
CA LEU A 11 -16.02 4.25 45.71
C LEU A 11 -16.35 4.40 44.22
N PHE A 12 -17.51 5.00 43.97
CA PHE A 12 -17.62 6.07 42.98
C PHE A 12 -18.40 7.24 43.60
N PRO A 13 -17.80 8.43 43.66
CA PRO A 13 -18.52 9.56 43.14
C PRO A 13 -17.66 10.39 42.17
N LEU A 14 -18.25 10.65 41.01
CA LEU A 14 -18.22 11.91 40.26
C LEU A 14 -17.14 12.92 40.67
N TRP A 15 -16.19 13.16 39.77
CA TRP A 15 -15.72 14.53 39.55
C TRP A 15 -15.44 14.78 38.07
N LEU A 16 -16.28 15.66 37.52
CA LEU A 16 -16.06 16.41 36.29
C LEU A 16 -14.77 17.24 36.45
N GLY A 17 -13.77 16.96 35.63
CA GLY A 17 -12.66 17.87 35.35
C GLY A 17 -12.54 17.96 33.84
N GLY A 18 -13.00 19.06 33.27
CA GLY A 18 -13.00 19.28 31.84
C GLY A 18 -11.60 19.23 31.26
N CYS A 19 -11.42 18.41 30.23
CA CYS A 19 -10.49 18.70 29.17
C CYS A 19 -11.32 19.02 27.95
N ASP A 20 -11.34 20.31 27.66
CA ASP A 20 -11.49 20.91 26.34
C ASP A 20 -10.82 20.02 25.29
N LEU A 21 -11.63 19.16 24.64
CA LEU A 21 -11.22 18.35 23.49
C LEU A 21 -11.36 19.23 22.26
N ASN A 22 -10.41 20.14 22.14
CA ASN A 22 -10.09 20.85 20.93
C ASN A 22 -9.88 19.82 19.79
N GLU A 23 -10.70 20.00 18.75
CA GLU A 23 -10.83 19.23 17.49
C GLU A 23 -9.59 18.45 17.00
N GLY A 24 -9.82 17.16 16.72
CA GLY A 24 -9.01 16.32 15.81
C GLY A 24 -8.74 14.89 16.32
N PRO A 25 -8.43 13.96 15.41
CA PRO A 25 -9.33 13.24 14.52
C PRO A 25 -9.97 12.03 15.26
N GLY A 26 -11.26 12.15 15.57
CA GLY A 26 -12.01 11.12 16.31
C GLY A 26 -12.73 10.09 15.44
N GLU A 27 -12.38 9.95 14.16
CA GLU A 27 -13.03 8.98 13.26
C GLU A 27 -12.48 7.55 13.40
N GLU A 28 -11.23 7.38 13.86
CA GLU A 28 -10.59 6.05 13.89
C GLU A 28 -10.99 5.16 15.09
N ILE A 29 -11.39 5.78 16.21
CA ILE A 29 -11.88 5.01 17.38
C ILE A 29 -13.31 4.50 17.13
N GLY A 30 -14.05 5.11 16.19
CA GLY A 30 -15.42 4.73 15.85
C GLY A 30 -15.51 3.34 15.21
N GLU A 31 -14.75 3.12 14.15
CA GLU A 31 -14.83 1.86 13.38
C GLU A 31 -14.33 0.65 14.16
N THR A 32 -13.26 0.82 14.96
CA THR A 32 -12.71 -0.25 15.79
C THR A 32 -13.66 -0.64 16.94
N VAL A 33 -14.37 0.34 17.52
CA VAL A 33 -15.39 0.10 18.55
C VAL A 33 -16.67 -0.48 17.96
N ASP A 34 -17.07 -0.07 16.74
CA ASP A 34 -18.24 -0.61 16.06
C ASP A 34 -18.04 -2.06 15.59
N ALA A 35 -16.85 -2.46 15.11
CA ALA A 35 -16.57 -3.85 14.73
C ALA A 35 -16.62 -4.83 15.94
N ILE A 36 -16.16 -4.39 17.12
CA ILE A 36 -16.29 -5.15 18.37
C ILE A 36 -17.76 -5.21 18.83
N ARG A 37 -18.54 -4.15 18.56
CA ARG A 37 -19.97 -4.04 18.92
C ARG A 37 -20.87 -4.85 17.99
N GLU A 38 -20.48 -5.04 16.74
CA GLU A 38 -21.20 -5.83 15.72
C GLU A 38 -20.98 -7.34 15.84
N GLY A 39 -20.04 -7.79 16.68
CA GLY A 39 -19.88 -9.22 17.00
C GLY A 39 -19.14 -10.05 15.95
N LYS A 40 -18.23 -9.43 15.17
CA LYS A 40 -17.29 -10.19 14.33
C LYS A 40 -16.38 -11.04 15.22
N SER A 41 -16.27 -12.33 14.89
CA SER A 41 -15.40 -13.26 15.61
C SER A 41 -13.94 -12.80 15.48
N LEU A 42 -13.13 -12.99 16.52
CA LEU A 42 -11.68 -12.74 16.44
C LEU A 42 -11.01 -13.52 15.29
N ASP A 43 -11.56 -14.67 14.91
CA ASP A 43 -11.16 -15.43 13.72
C ASP A 43 -11.35 -14.63 12.41
N GLU A 44 -12.47 -13.94 12.23
CA GLU A 44 -12.76 -13.19 10.98
C GLU A 44 -11.89 -11.93 10.86
N ILE A 45 -11.58 -11.30 12.00
CA ILE A 45 -10.60 -10.21 12.07
C ILE A 45 -9.19 -10.74 11.76
N GLY A 46 -8.86 -11.94 12.25
CA GLY A 46 -7.59 -12.61 11.95
C GLY A 46 -7.42 -12.92 10.46
N ASP A 47 -8.46 -13.46 9.82
CA ASP A 47 -8.44 -13.78 8.40
C ASP A 47 -8.28 -12.53 7.52
N GLN A 48 -8.96 -11.43 7.87
CA GLN A 48 -8.82 -10.15 7.16
C GLN A 48 -7.41 -9.56 7.30
N ALA A 49 -6.83 -9.64 8.51
CA ALA A 49 -5.46 -9.19 8.72
C ALA A 49 -4.46 -10.04 7.92
N ASP A 50 -4.63 -11.37 7.88
CA ASP A 50 -3.77 -12.26 7.11
C ASP A 50 -3.83 -11.96 5.60
N ASP A 51 -5.03 -11.73 5.06
CA ASP A 51 -5.21 -11.34 3.65
C ASP A 51 -4.46 -10.05 3.33
N VAL A 52 -4.56 -9.03 4.19
CA VAL A 52 -3.82 -7.77 3.99
C VAL A 52 -2.31 -8.00 4.05
N PHE A 53 -1.80 -8.79 5.01
CA PHE A 53 -0.37 -9.09 5.08
C PHE A 53 0.12 -9.82 3.83
N GLN A 54 -0.67 -10.75 3.30
CA GLN A 54 -0.34 -11.46 2.06
C GLN A 54 -0.34 -10.51 0.85
N ARG A 55 -1.36 -9.66 0.72
CA ARG A 55 -1.45 -8.65 -0.35
C ARG A 55 -0.27 -7.70 -0.31
N ARG A 56 0.05 -7.15 0.87
CA ARG A 56 1.21 -6.27 1.07
C ARG A 56 2.50 -6.96 0.66
N SER A 57 2.75 -8.18 1.14
CA SER A 57 3.94 -8.96 0.80
C SER A 57 4.04 -9.23 -0.71
N SER A 58 2.91 -9.41 -1.40
CA SER A 58 2.88 -9.57 -2.85
C SER A 58 3.29 -8.29 -3.57
N LEU A 59 2.79 -7.12 -3.14
CA LEU A 59 3.15 -5.83 -3.74
C LEU A 59 4.60 -5.45 -3.49
N GLU A 60 5.15 -5.75 -2.30
CA GLU A 60 6.57 -5.55 -2.00
C GLU A 60 7.46 -6.32 -2.99
N LYS A 61 7.13 -7.59 -3.27
CA LYS A 61 7.85 -8.40 -4.25
C LYS A 61 7.75 -7.87 -5.68
N ARG A 62 6.58 -7.32 -6.05
CA ARG A 62 6.39 -6.72 -7.38
C ARG A 62 7.21 -5.44 -7.53
N LEU A 63 7.23 -4.58 -6.51
CA LEU A 63 8.08 -3.39 -6.48
C LEU A 63 9.57 -3.74 -6.56
N ASP A 64 10.02 -4.78 -5.84
CA ASP A 64 11.38 -5.29 -5.94
C ASP A 64 11.70 -5.72 -7.38
N ALA A 65 10.79 -6.45 -8.04
CA ALA A 65 10.96 -6.87 -9.43
C ALA A 65 11.01 -5.70 -10.43
N VAL A 66 10.18 -4.66 -10.21
CA VAL A 66 10.23 -3.41 -10.98
C VAL A 66 11.59 -2.71 -10.81
N GLY A 67 12.10 -2.66 -9.57
CA GLY A 67 13.42 -2.11 -9.25
C GLY A 67 14.56 -2.85 -9.94
N ASP A 68 14.57 -4.18 -9.88
CA ASP A 68 15.55 -5.03 -10.57
C ASP A 68 15.52 -4.80 -12.09
N TRP A 69 14.33 -4.66 -12.68
CA TRP A 69 14.16 -4.38 -14.10
C TRP A 69 14.74 -3.01 -14.49
N LEU A 70 14.49 -1.97 -13.69
CA LEU A 70 15.03 -0.63 -13.91
C LEU A 70 16.55 -0.63 -13.87
N GLU A 71 17.16 -1.29 -12.88
CA GLU A 71 18.61 -1.40 -12.76
C GLU A 71 19.22 -2.12 -13.97
N ALA A 72 18.63 -3.24 -14.39
CA ALA A 72 19.07 -3.97 -15.57
C ALA A 72 19.00 -3.11 -16.83
N ARG A 73 17.94 -2.31 -17.00
CA ARG A 73 17.76 -1.45 -18.18
C ARG A 73 18.73 -0.27 -18.19
N ARG A 74 18.98 0.36 -17.03
CA ARG A 74 20.01 1.40 -16.88
C ARG A 74 21.40 0.86 -17.22
N LYS A 75 21.72 -0.35 -16.77
CA LYS A 75 22.99 -1.01 -17.09
C LYS A 75 23.13 -1.26 -18.60
N ALA A 76 22.10 -1.79 -19.25
CA ALA A 76 22.10 -2.01 -20.70
C ALA A 76 22.27 -0.71 -21.50
N LEU A 77 21.68 0.39 -21.02
CA LEU A 77 21.82 1.73 -21.59
C LEU A 77 23.26 2.24 -21.45
N ALA A 78 23.85 2.11 -20.25
CA ALA A 78 25.21 2.55 -19.95
C ALA A 78 26.27 1.74 -20.72
N ASP A 79 26.02 0.45 -20.95
CA ASP A 79 26.91 -0.44 -21.71
C ASP A 79 26.83 -0.19 -23.24
N GLY A 80 26.05 0.80 -23.70
CA GLY A 80 25.98 1.20 -25.10
C GLY A 80 25.16 0.26 -25.98
N THR A 81 24.28 -0.56 -25.39
CA THR A 81 23.33 -1.38 -26.13
C THR A 81 22.22 -0.46 -26.65
N GLU A 82 22.47 0.12 -27.82
CA GLU A 82 21.79 1.25 -28.48
C GLU A 82 20.33 0.95 -28.93
N GLU A 83 19.51 0.36 -28.07
CA GLU A 83 18.09 0.09 -28.37
C GLU A 83 17.15 1.18 -27.83
N LEU A 84 17.67 2.08 -27.00
CA LEU A 84 16.89 3.06 -26.26
C LEU A 84 17.53 4.45 -26.46
N GLY A 85 16.94 5.26 -27.35
CA GLY A 85 17.36 6.66 -27.55
C GLY A 85 16.97 7.56 -26.38
N ASP A 86 17.22 8.88 -26.46
CA ASP A 86 16.99 9.85 -25.37
C ASP A 86 15.60 9.74 -24.70
N ASN A 87 14.56 9.36 -25.44
CA ASN A 87 13.20 9.13 -24.92
C ASN A 87 13.11 8.03 -23.88
N ALA A 88 14.02 7.06 -23.93
CA ALA A 88 14.04 5.93 -23.03
C ALA A 88 14.64 6.27 -21.66
N GLY A 89 15.65 7.15 -21.62
CA GLY A 89 16.18 7.67 -20.36
C GLY A 89 15.08 8.38 -19.58
N GLN A 90 14.32 9.23 -20.28
CA GLN A 90 13.17 9.92 -19.69
C GLN A 90 12.08 8.96 -19.23
N ALA A 91 11.76 7.92 -20.01
CA ALA A 91 10.76 6.94 -19.62
C ALA A 91 11.19 6.09 -18.41
N LEU A 92 12.48 5.76 -18.29
CA LEU A 92 13.03 5.09 -17.11
C LEU A 92 12.98 5.99 -15.87
N ASP A 93 13.31 7.28 -16.02
CA ASP A 93 13.20 8.26 -14.93
C ASP A 93 11.73 8.46 -14.49
N ASP A 94 10.77 8.39 -15.41
CA ASP A 94 9.34 8.47 -15.10
C ASP A 94 8.84 7.22 -14.34
N ILE A 95 9.29 6.03 -14.74
CA ILE A 95 8.97 4.77 -14.04
C ILE A 95 9.58 4.79 -12.63
N GLU A 96 10.82 5.25 -12.46
CA GLU A 96 11.47 5.35 -11.15
C GLU A 96 10.69 6.27 -10.19
N GLN A 97 10.26 7.44 -10.66
CA GLN A 97 9.46 8.35 -9.84
C GLN A 97 8.12 7.73 -9.40
N ARG A 98 7.47 6.97 -10.29
CA ARG A 98 6.21 6.27 -9.97
C ARG A 98 6.45 5.12 -8.99
N MET A 99 7.55 4.37 -9.14
CA MET A 99 7.96 3.30 -8.24
C MET A 99 8.25 3.85 -6.84
N ASP A 100 9.01 4.93 -6.74
CA ASP A 100 9.30 5.61 -5.47
C ASP A 100 8.02 6.05 -4.76
N LYS A 101 7.07 6.59 -5.52
CA LYS A 101 5.76 6.96 -4.99
C LYS A 101 4.99 5.72 -4.51
N ALA A 102 4.87 4.68 -5.32
CA ALA A 102 4.15 3.46 -4.95
C ALA A 102 4.77 2.77 -3.72
N SER A 103 6.10 2.75 -3.61
CA SER A 103 6.80 2.21 -2.45
C SER A 103 6.53 3.04 -1.18
N LYS A 104 6.53 4.37 -1.30
CA LYS A 104 6.18 5.25 -0.20
C LYS A 104 4.72 5.07 0.23
N ASP A 105 3.79 5.03 -0.72
CA ASP A 105 2.36 4.84 -0.45
C ASP A 105 2.12 3.46 0.20
N LEU A 106 2.81 2.41 -0.22
CA LEU A 106 2.77 1.07 0.39
C LEU A 106 3.36 1.03 1.80
N LYS A 107 4.39 1.85 2.07
CA LYS A 107 5.00 1.93 3.40
C LYS A 107 4.14 2.72 4.39
N ASP A 108 3.49 3.78 3.90
CA ASP A 108 2.61 4.65 4.67
C ASP A 108 1.21 4.03 4.85
N SER A 109 0.83 3.11 3.97
CA SER A 109 -0.26 2.16 4.14
C SER A 109 0.01 1.27 5.36
N GLY A 110 -0.80 1.44 6.41
CA GLY A 110 -0.68 0.71 7.67
C GLY A 110 -1.07 -0.77 7.54
N GLU A 111 -2.20 -1.16 8.13
CA GLU A 111 -2.76 -2.51 8.07
C GLU A 111 -3.72 -2.71 6.88
N SER A 112 -3.69 -1.82 5.87
CA SER A 112 -4.61 -1.87 4.73
C SER A 112 -3.91 -1.51 3.43
N VAL A 113 -3.93 -2.43 2.46
CA VAL A 113 -3.47 -2.20 1.10
C VAL A 113 -4.63 -1.72 0.23
N GLY A 114 -4.49 -0.52 -0.31
CA GLY A 114 -5.50 0.11 -1.17
C GLY A 114 -5.39 -0.28 -2.64
N GLU A 115 -6.52 -0.25 -3.34
CA GLU A 115 -6.63 -0.48 -4.79
C GLU A 115 -5.75 0.50 -5.59
N ASP A 116 -5.59 1.73 -5.11
CA ASP A 116 -4.73 2.75 -5.75
C ASP A 116 -3.26 2.31 -5.83
N ILE A 117 -2.76 1.60 -4.81
CA ILE A 117 -1.37 1.11 -4.78
C ILE A 117 -1.21 -0.05 -5.76
N GLU A 118 -2.20 -0.95 -5.80
CA GLU A 118 -2.21 -2.06 -6.75
C GLU A 118 -2.24 -1.54 -8.19
N GLN A 119 -3.12 -0.59 -8.49
CA GLN A 119 -3.20 0.04 -9.81
C GLN A 119 -1.91 0.77 -10.18
N ALA A 120 -1.28 1.47 -9.23
CA ALA A 120 -0.01 2.15 -9.50
C ALA A 120 1.11 1.15 -9.89
N ILE A 121 1.13 -0.03 -9.28
CA ILE A 121 2.10 -1.10 -9.62
C ILE A 121 1.73 -1.76 -10.95
N ASP A 122 0.45 -1.98 -11.24
CA ASP A 122 -0.02 -2.47 -12.55
C ASP A 122 0.37 -1.50 -13.69
N ASP A 123 0.24 -0.19 -13.46
CA ASP A 123 0.61 0.85 -14.43
C ASP A 123 2.12 0.91 -14.66
N LEU A 124 2.93 0.65 -13.62
CA LEU A 124 4.39 0.52 -13.72
C LEU A 124 4.77 -0.66 -14.62
N GLU A 125 4.20 -1.83 -14.33
CA GLU A 125 4.44 -3.05 -15.12
C GLU A 125 4.02 -2.87 -16.58
N THR A 126 2.88 -2.22 -16.83
CA THR A 126 2.42 -1.88 -18.19
C THR A 126 3.41 -0.94 -18.90
N SER A 127 3.90 0.09 -18.20
CA SER A 127 4.88 1.03 -18.76
C SER A 127 6.21 0.33 -19.11
N MET A 128 6.61 -0.66 -18.31
CA MET A 128 7.78 -1.48 -18.58
C MET A 128 7.59 -2.33 -19.85
N ASP A 129 6.44 -2.98 -19.99
CA ASP A 129 6.12 -3.78 -21.17
C ASP A 129 6.12 -2.93 -22.45
N GLU A 130 5.56 -1.71 -22.43
CA GLU A 130 5.59 -0.79 -23.57
C GLU A 130 7.03 -0.40 -23.97
N LEU A 131 7.93 -0.24 -23.00
CA LEU A 131 9.34 0.05 -23.26
C LEU A 131 10.12 -1.16 -23.81
N VAL A 132 9.68 -2.38 -23.49
CA VAL A 132 10.25 -3.61 -24.07
C VAL A 132 9.72 -3.80 -25.51
N VAL A 133 8.47 -3.45 -25.78
CA VAL A 133 7.79 -3.70 -27.06
C VAL A 133 7.95 -2.53 -28.05
N THR A 134 9.13 -1.91 -28.16
CA THR A 134 9.42 -1.01 -29.30
C THR A 134 10.26 -1.69 -30.40
N PRO A 135 9.70 -2.63 -31.20
CA PRO A 135 10.31 -2.94 -32.47
C PRO A 135 10.17 -1.71 -33.36
N LYS A 136 11.29 -1.24 -33.92
CA LYS A 136 11.29 -0.26 -35.00
C LYS A 136 10.48 -0.81 -36.18
N GLU A 137 9.21 -0.46 -36.29
CA GLU A 137 8.56 -0.43 -37.61
C GLU A 137 9.09 0.79 -38.37
N LYS A 138 10.34 0.68 -38.85
CA LYS A 138 10.71 1.33 -40.10
C LYS A 138 9.89 0.63 -41.18
N LYS A 139 8.71 1.16 -41.53
CA LYS A 139 8.21 0.99 -42.90
C LYS A 139 9.12 1.79 -43.82
N SER A 140 10.23 1.14 -44.18
CA SER A 140 10.98 1.42 -45.39
C SER A 140 10.01 1.32 -46.56
N GLY A 141 10.08 2.32 -47.44
CA GLY A 141 9.11 2.51 -48.50
C GLY A 141 8.97 1.31 -49.43
N GLU A 142 7.75 1.10 -49.88
CA GLU A 142 7.50 0.56 -51.20
C GLU A 142 6.98 1.67 -52.11
N ARG A 143 7.42 1.55 -53.36
CA ARG A 143 7.52 2.57 -54.41
C ARG A 143 6.19 2.88 -55.08
#